data_AF-A0A0M2HHQ4-F1
#
_entry.id   AF-A0A0M2HHQ4-F1
#
_cell.length_a   1.000
_cell.length_b   1.000
_cell.length_c   1.000
_cell.angle_alpha   90.00
_cell.angle_beta   90.00
_cell.angle_gamma   90.00
#
_symmetry.space_group_name_H-M   'P 1'
#
loop_
_entity.id
_entity.type
_entity.pdbx_description
1 polymer ?
#
loop_
_entity_poly.entity_id
_entity_poly.type
_entity_poly.pdbx_seq_one_letter_code
_entity_poly.pdbx_strand_id
1 'polypeptide(L)'
;MSQKDLASAMRDRGWKWSQATVWSIEKGERPLRLAEAVDVAWVLDERLDALLRKGVDQGIEQILRDPKRSLERLLDELTVQTSEYERPAALLRDLDLPITAWGARTKLADVLDGLETARAESLNTIVGLENDLDAAEDELWTAIRTGYMGHDDDPAEG
;
A
#
# COMPACT_ATOMS: atom_id res chain seq x y z
N MET A 1 -21.74 -16.55 -10.42
CA MET A 1 -22.30 -17.75 -9.76
C MET A 1 -22.79 -17.35 -8.36
N SER A 2 -23.92 -17.87 -7.87
CA SER A 2 -24.38 -17.56 -6.49
C SER A 2 -23.75 -18.48 -5.44
N GLN A 3 -23.80 -18.11 -4.16
CA GLN A 3 -23.34 -18.97 -3.05
C GLN A 3 -24.09 -20.32 -3.00
N LYS A 4 -25.38 -20.33 -3.38
CA LYS A 4 -26.18 -21.55 -3.49
C LYS A 4 -25.59 -22.50 -4.53
N ASP A 5 -25.25 -21.94 -5.68
CA ASP A 5 -24.82 -22.71 -6.84
C ASP A 5 -23.42 -23.28 -6.59
N LEU A 6 -22.51 -22.49 -6.00
CA LEU A 6 -21.19 -22.96 -5.58
C LEU A 6 -21.28 -24.09 -4.55
N ALA A 7 -22.10 -23.92 -3.51
CA ALA A 7 -22.32 -24.97 -2.52
C ALA A 7 -22.93 -26.24 -3.13
N SER A 8 -23.76 -26.11 -4.17
CA SER A 8 -24.28 -27.27 -4.90
C SER A 8 -23.19 -27.96 -5.72
N ALA A 9 -22.45 -27.21 -6.53
CA ALA A 9 -21.39 -27.75 -7.38
C ALA A 9 -20.26 -28.44 -6.58
N MET A 10 -20.01 -27.96 -5.36
CA MET A 10 -19.06 -28.58 -4.43
C MET A 10 -19.62 -29.84 -3.77
N ARG A 11 -20.92 -29.89 -3.47
CA ARG A 11 -21.59 -31.13 -3.02
C ARG A 11 -21.56 -32.21 -4.09
N ASP A 12 -21.76 -31.85 -5.35
CA ASP A 12 -21.69 -32.78 -6.47
C ASP A 12 -20.27 -33.37 -6.64
N ARG A 13 -19.25 -32.69 -6.12
CA ARG A 13 -17.85 -33.15 -6.04
C ARG A 13 -17.52 -33.91 -4.74
N GLY A 14 -18.50 -34.16 -3.88
CA GLY A 14 -18.35 -34.94 -2.65
C GLY A 14 -18.04 -34.13 -1.39
N TRP A 15 -17.98 -32.80 -1.47
CA TRP A 15 -17.76 -31.95 -0.30
C TRP A 15 -19.06 -31.67 0.47
N LYS A 16 -18.99 -31.62 1.79
CA LYS A 16 -20.16 -31.29 2.64
C LYS A 16 -20.37 -29.79 2.77
N TRP A 17 -20.50 -29.11 1.63
CA TRP A 17 -20.65 -27.65 1.60
C TRP A 17 -22.12 -27.22 1.67
N SER A 18 -22.36 -26.16 2.42
CA SER A 18 -23.62 -25.43 2.49
C SER A 18 -23.40 -23.96 2.11
N GLN A 19 -24.47 -23.19 1.91
CA GLN A 19 -24.33 -21.73 1.73
C GLN A 19 -23.58 -21.07 2.90
N ALA A 20 -23.82 -21.53 4.14
CA ALA A 20 -23.10 -21.03 5.31
C ALA A 20 -21.60 -21.34 5.24
N THR A 21 -21.22 -22.50 4.69
CA THR A 21 -19.81 -22.84 4.46
C THR A 21 -19.16 -21.88 3.47
N VAL A 22 -19.83 -21.59 2.36
CA VAL A 22 -19.34 -20.62 1.37
C VAL A 22 -19.19 -19.24 2.00
N TRP A 23 -20.19 -18.80 2.77
CA TRP A 23 -20.14 -17.51 3.46
C TRP A 23 -18.98 -17.43 4.45
N SER A 24 -18.76 -18.45 5.31
CA SER A 24 -17.63 -18.47 6.24
C SER A 24 -16.27 -18.50 5.54
N ILE A 25 -16.18 -19.12 4.37
CA ILE A 25 -14.99 -19.08 3.52
C ILE A 25 -14.76 -17.66 2.98
N GLU A 26 -15.80 -17.03 2.42
CA GLU A 26 -15.73 -15.67 1.87
C GLU A 26 -15.39 -14.63 2.93
N LYS A 27 -15.80 -14.85 4.18
CA LYS A 27 -15.44 -14.01 5.32
C LYS A 27 -14.06 -14.29 5.90
N GLY A 28 -13.35 -15.31 5.39
CA GLY A 28 -12.06 -15.74 5.91
C GLY A 28 -12.14 -16.42 7.28
N GLU A 29 -13.34 -16.72 7.79
CA GLU A 29 -13.56 -17.38 9.07
C GLU A 29 -13.25 -18.88 9.02
N ARG A 30 -13.40 -19.49 7.83
CA ARG A 30 -13.07 -20.90 7.58
C ARG A 30 -11.97 -21.01 6.53
N PRO A 31 -10.81 -21.60 6.87
CA PRO A 31 -9.78 -21.88 5.88
C PRO A 31 -10.24 -23.00 4.92
N LEU A 32 -9.80 -22.89 3.67
CA LEU A 32 -10.05 -23.87 2.62
C LEU A 32 -8.93 -24.90 2.60
N ARG A 33 -9.26 -26.19 2.52
CA ARG A 33 -8.23 -27.22 2.30
C ARG A 33 -7.76 -27.15 0.84
N LEU A 34 -6.50 -27.52 0.58
CA LEU A 34 -5.96 -27.48 -0.79
C LEU A 34 -6.79 -28.29 -1.79
N ALA A 35 -7.24 -29.48 -1.40
CA ALA A 35 -8.13 -30.30 -2.23
C ALA A 35 -9.49 -29.62 -2.51
N GLU A 36 -10.06 -28.92 -1.52
CA GLU A 36 -11.26 -28.11 -1.74
C GLU A 36 -10.96 -26.96 -2.71
N ALA A 37 -9.77 -26.36 -2.64
CA ALA A 37 -9.39 -25.18 -3.42
C ALA A 37 -9.21 -25.52 -4.90
N VAL A 38 -8.62 -26.69 -5.19
CA VAL A 38 -8.54 -27.25 -6.54
C VAL A 38 -9.95 -27.38 -7.13
N ASP A 39 -10.87 -28.01 -6.42
CA ASP A 39 -12.23 -28.22 -6.91
C ASP A 39 -13.01 -26.91 -7.07
N VAL A 40 -12.81 -25.94 -6.18
CA VAL A 40 -13.37 -24.59 -6.31
C VAL A 40 -12.86 -23.90 -7.57
N ALA A 41 -11.56 -23.98 -7.85
CA ALA A 41 -10.95 -23.41 -9.06
C ALA A 41 -11.61 -24.00 -10.32
N TRP A 42 -11.78 -25.33 -10.36
CA TRP A 42 -12.50 -26.02 -11.43
C TRP A 42 -13.96 -25.59 -11.57
N VAL A 43 -14.69 -25.39 -10.45
CA VAL A 43 -16.08 -24.92 -10.49
C VAL A 43 -16.20 -23.49 -11.00
N LEU A 44 -15.23 -22.65 -10.63
CA LEU A 44 -15.19 -21.24 -11.02
C LEU A 44 -14.66 -21.01 -12.44
N ASP A 45 -14.20 -22.07 -13.11
CA ASP A 45 -13.48 -22.00 -14.39
C ASP A 45 -12.27 -21.06 -14.30
N GLU A 46 -11.57 -21.12 -13.17
CA GLU A 46 -10.39 -20.30 -12.86
C GLU A 46 -9.20 -21.20 -12.55
N ARG A 47 -7.99 -20.69 -12.81
CA ARG A 47 -6.78 -21.42 -12.43
C ARG A 47 -6.49 -21.27 -10.95
N LEU A 48 -6.06 -22.35 -10.30
CA LEU A 48 -5.73 -22.32 -8.86
C LEU A 48 -4.62 -21.30 -8.55
N ASP A 49 -3.60 -21.19 -9.40
CA ASP A 49 -2.53 -20.21 -9.24
C ASP A 49 -3.02 -18.76 -9.37
N ALA A 50 -4.04 -18.51 -10.21
CA ALA A 50 -4.67 -17.20 -10.31
C ALA A 50 -5.45 -16.83 -9.04
N LEU A 51 -6.12 -17.81 -8.40
CA LEU A 51 -6.80 -17.61 -7.12
C LEU A 51 -5.82 -17.35 -5.98
N LEU A 52 -4.72 -18.09 -5.94
CA LEU A 52 -3.66 -17.91 -4.93
C LEU A 52 -3.00 -16.54 -5.08
N ARG A 53 -2.73 -16.09 -6.31
CA ARG A 53 -2.15 -14.77 -6.57
C ARG A 53 -3.06 -13.65 -6.10
N LYS A 54 -4.35 -13.68 -6.48
CA LYS A 54 -5.36 -12.69 -6.01
C LYS A 54 -5.47 -12.66 -4.47
N GLY A 55 -5.37 -13.82 -3.81
CA GLY A 55 -5.40 -13.91 -2.34
C GLY A 55 -4.15 -13.34 -1.67
N VAL A 56 -2.97 -13.56 -2.25
CA VAL A 56 -1.70 -12.98 -1.79
C VAL A 56 -1.73 -11.46 -1.97
N ASP A 57 -2.17 -10.97 -3.13
CA ASP A 57 -2.30 -9.54 -3.44
C ASP A 57 -3.22 -8.83 -2.43
N GLN A 58 -4.37 -9.43 -2.10
CA GLN A 58 -5.28 -8.91 -1.06
C GLN A 58 -4.67 -8.96 0.35
N GLY A 59 -3.95 -10.03 0.70
CA GLY A 59 -3.28 -10.14 1.99
C GLY A 59 -2.20 -9.07 2.17
N ILE A 60 -1.43 -8.80 1.12
CA ILE A 60 -0.40 -7.76 1.10
C ILE A 60 -1.05 -6.38 1.15
N GLU A 61 -2.06 -6.10 0.33
CA GLU A 61 -2.81 -4.84 0.41
C GLU A 61 -3.36 -4.61 1.82
N GLN A 62 -3.81 -5.66 2.50
CA GLN A 62 -4.35 -5.56 3.85
C GLN A 62 -3.25 -5.33 4.91
N ILE A 63 -2.08 -5.95 4.77
CA ILE A 63 -0.91 -5.70 5.62
C ILE A 63 -0.37 -4.29 5.40
N LEU A 64 -0.33 -3.83 4.16
CA LEU A 64 0.17 -2.51 3.77
C LEU A 64 -0.83 -1.38 4.02
N ARG A 65 -2.12 -1.70 4.24
CA ARG A 65 -3.18 -0.70 4.45
C ARG A 65 -2.87 0.27 5.59
N ASP A 66 -2.47 -0.26 6.74
CA ASP A 66 -2.25 0.56 7.94
C ASP A 66 -0.95 1.38 7.85
N PRO A 67 0.19 0.80 7.42
CA PRO A 67 1.39 1.58 7.09
C PRO A 67 1.13 2.67 6.05
N LYS A 68 0.41 2.36 4.96
CA LYS A 68 0.07 3.31 3.90
C LYS A 68 -0.75 4.49 4.45
N ARG A 69 -1.79 4.25 5.24
CA ARG A 69 -2.57 5.31 5.88
C ARG A 69 -1.75 6.17 6.83
N SER A 70 -0.83 5.55 7.57
CA SER A 70 0.07 6.28 8.46
C SER A 70 0.99 7.20 7.67
N LEU A 71 1.54 6.74 6.54
CA LEU A 71 2.37 7.55 5.65
C LEU A 71 1.56 8.68 5.00
N GLU A 72 0.37 8.39 4.49
CA GLU A 72 -0.54 9.40 3.92
C GLU A 72 -0.86 10.51 4.93
N ARG A 73 -1.11 10.16 6.20
CA ARG A 73 -1.30 11.17 7.26
C ARG A 73 -0.06 12.03 7.50
N LEU A 74 1.12 11.42 7.54
CA LEU A 74 2.37 12.16 7.76
C LEU A 74 2.67 13.10 6.58
N LEU A 75 2.38 12.67 5.36
CA LEU A 75 2.50 13.49 4.15
C LEU A 75 1.52 14.67 4.18
N ASP A 76 0.26 14.46 4.57
CA ASP A 76 -0.72 15.52 4.73
C ASP A 76 -0.28 16.53 5.80
N GLU A 77 0.23 16.04 6.94
CA GLU A 77 0.69 16.88 8.05
C GLU A 77 1.90 17.74 7.66
N LEU A 78 2.87 17.17 6.95
CA LEU A 78 4.02 17.89 6.40
C LEU A 78 3.61 18.91 5.33
N THR A 79 2.64 18.56 4.49
CA THR A 79 2.12 19.47 3.45
C THR A 79 1.47 20.69 4.09
N VAL A 80 0.64 20.47 5.13
CA VAL A 80 0.01 21.56 5.90
C VAL A 80 1.08 22.45 6.54
N GLN A 81 2.06 21.87 7.23
CA GLN A 81 3.15 22.65 7.85
C GLN A 81 3.91 23.49 6.81
N THR A 82 4.23 22.90 5.66
CA THR A 82 4.92 23.62 4.58
C THR A 82 4.10 24.80 4.07
N SER A 83 2.78 24.65 3.93
CA SER A 83 1.87 25.74 3.51
C SER A 83 1.76 26.86 4.55
N GLU A 84 1.90 26.54 5.84
CA GLU A 84 1.92 27.53 6.92
C GLU A 84 3.20 28.38 6.89
N TYR A 85 4.32 27.83 6.41
CA TYR A 85 5.57 28.56 6.20
C TYR A 85 5.58 29.40 4.91
N GLU A 86 4.86 28.99 3.87
CA GLU A 86 4.76 29.74 2.61
C GLU A 86 3.95 31.04 2.76
N ARG A 87 2.98 31.09 3.68
CA ARG A 87 2.15 32.28 3.92
C ARG A 87 2.93 33.50 4.46
N PRO A 88 3.77 33.38 5.51
CA PRO A 88 4.63 34.46 5.96
C PRO A 88 5.62 34.90 4.88
N ALA A 89 6.23 33.96 4.14
CA ALA A 89 7.18 34.27 3.09
C ALA A 89 6.57 35.09 1.95
N ALA A 90 5.34 34.76 1.53
CA ALA A 90 4.60 35.54 0.54
C ALA A 90 4.24 36.94 1.04
N LEU A 91 3.72 37.06 2.28
CA LEU A 91 3.40 38.35 2.91
C LEU A 91 4.64 39.25 3.05
N LEU A 92 5.80 38.67 3.33
CA LEU A 92 7.06 39.40 3.45
C LEU A 92 7.65 39.86 2.11
N ARG A 93 7.42 39.11 1.02
CA ARG A 93 7.82 39.52 -0.34
C ARG A 93 7.01 40.71 -0.85
N ASP A 94 5.75 40.83 -0.45
CA ASP A 94 4.84 41.92 -0.86
C ASP A 94 4.96 43.19 0.01
N LEU A 95 5.70 43.12 1.11
CA LEU A 95 5.94 44.26 2.01
C LEU A 95 7.03 45.18 1.45
N ASP A 96 6.62 46.27 0.78
CA ASP A 96 7.52 47.38 0.37
C ASP A 96 7.90 48.24 1.59
N LEU A 97 8.80 47.71 2.42
CA LEU A 97 9.24 48.36 3.65
C LEU A 97 10.23 49.50 3.36
N PRO A 98 10.02 50.71 3.90
CA PRO A 98 10.90 51.86 3.68
C PRO A 98 12.33 51.60 4.18
N ILE A 99 13.31 52.19 3.47
CA ILE A 99 14.77 51.99 3.59
C ILE A 99 15.32 52.17 5.03
N THR A 100 14.63 52.91 5.90
CA THR A 100 15.03 53.09 7.31
C THR A 100 14.85 51.83 8.18
N ALA A 101 14.14 50.82 7.67
CA ALA A 101 13.97 49.52 8.30
C ALA A 101 15.08 48.51 7.93
N TRP A 102 16.28 48.98 7.52
CA TRP A 102 17.37 48.10 7.06
C TRP A 102 17.69 46.96 8.04
N GLY A 103 17.70 47.22 9.36
CA GLY A 103 17.89 46.18 10.38
C GLY A 103 16.72 45.18 10.54
N ALA A 104 15.50 45.56 10.15
CA ALA A 104 14.37 44.64 10.06
C ALA A 104 14.41 43.82 8.77
N ARG A 105 14.85 44.42 7.66
CA ARG A 105 14.99 43.75 6.37
C ARG A 105 16.03 42.62 6.41
N THR A 106 17.16 42.81 7.09
CA THR A 106 18.18 41.75 7.24
C THR A 106 17.66 40.60 8.11
N LYS A 107 17.02 40.89 9.25
CA LYS A 107 16.40 39.85 10.10
C LYS A 107 15.29 39.10 9.38
N LEU A 108 14.51 39.76 8.54
CA LEU A 108 13.48 39.13 7.72
C LEU A 108 14.09 38.27 6.61
N ALA A 109 15.21 38.69 6.01
CA ALA A 109 15.94 37.88 5.05
C ALA A 109 16.52 36.61 5.70
N ASP A 110 17.09 36.71 6.90
CA ASP A 110 17.61 35.54 7.64
C ASP A 110 16.48 34.56 8.01
N VAL A 111 15.30 35.08 8.38
CA VAL A 111 14.11 34.24 8.65
C VAL A 111 13.60 33.59 7.37
N LEU A 112 13.55 34.31 6.25
CA LEU A 112 13.16 33.76 4.95
C LEU A 112 14.11 32.64 4.50
N ASP A 113 15.42 32.85 4.62
CA ASP A 113 16.44 31.86 4.26
C ASP A 113 16.37 30.61 5.14
N GLY A 114 16.12 30.80 6.45
CA GLY A 114 15.86 29.69 7.38
C GLY A 114 14.60 28.90 7.04
N LEU A 115 13.52 29.57 6.61
CA LEU A 115 12.28 28.92 6.18
C LEU A 115 12.44 28.18 4.85
N GLU A 116 13.17 28.76 3.89
CA GLU A 116 13.46 28.13 2.60
C GLU A 116 14.36 26.89 2.78
N THR A 117 15.32 26.95 3.70
CA THR A 117 16.16 25.80 4.09
C THR A 117 15.33 24.69 4.74
N ALA A 118 14.51 25.02 5.73
CA ALA A 118 13.64 24.05 6.40
C ALA A 118 12.67 23.38 5.40
N ARG A 119 12.10 24.16 4.46
CA ARG A 119 11.26 23.65 3.38
C ARG A 119 12.01 22.67 2.48
N ALA A 120 13.26 22.98 2.10
CA ALA A 120 14.06 22.09 1.27
C ALA A 120 14.38 20.76 1.98
N GLU A 121 14.67 20.79 3.28
CA GLU A 121 14.87 19.60 4.11
C GLU A 121 13.60 18.75 4.22
N SER A 122 12.43 19.38 4.42
CA SER A 122 11.15 18.68 4.45
C SER A 122 10.81 18.04 3.09
N LEU A 123 11.03 18.73 1.98
CA LEU A 123 10.81 18.17 0.64
C LEU A 123 11.73 16.98 0.35
N ASN A 124 13.02 17.07 0.73
CA ASN A 124 13.93 15.93 0.60
C ASN A 124 13.49 14.73 1.44
N THR A 125 12.96 14.97 2.65
CA THR A 125 12.41 13.91 3.50
C THR A 125 11.20 13.25 2.87
N ILE A 126 10.28 14.03 2.29
CA ILE A 126 9.10 13.53 1.58
C ILE A 126 9.51 12.63 0.41
N VAL A 127 10.41 13.12 -0.45
CA VAL A 127 10.90 12.35 -1.60
C VAL A 127 11.63 11.09 -1.16
N GLY A 128 12.38 11.13 -0.04
CA GLY A 128 13.01 9.95 0.54
C GLY A 128 11.99 8.87 0.94
N LEU A 129 10.94 9.28 1.65
CA LEU A 129 9.87 8.37 2.09
C LEU A 129 9.09 7.77 0.91
N GLU A 130 8.85 8.53 -0.16
CA GLU A 130 8.22 8.00 -1.38
C GLU A 130 9.09 6.92 -2.05
N ASN A 131 10.40 7.18 -2.18
CA ASN A 131 11.33 6.19 -2.74
C ASN A 131 11.45 4.92 -1.86
N ASP A 132 11.47 5.09 -0.54
CA ASP A 132 11.51 3.96 0.40
C ASP A 132 10.24 3.12 0.32
N LEU A 133 9.08 3.75 0.10
CA LEU A 133 7.80 3.07 -0.10
C LEU A 133 7.81 2.26 -1.40
N ASP A 134 8.25 2.86 -2.51
CA ASP A 134 8.36 2.19 -3.81
C ASP A 134 9.34 1.01 -3.75
N ALA A 135 10.49 1.17 -3.08
CA ALA A 135 11.47 0.12 -2.88
C ALA A 135 10.93 -1.03 -2.01
N ALA A 136 10.20 -0.71 -0.94
CA ALA A 136 9.57 -1.73 -0.09
C ALA A 136 8.49 -2.51 -0.85
N GLU A 137 7.73 -1.85 -1.73
CA GLU A 137 6.75 -2.51 -2.60
C GLU A 137 7.45 -3.47 -3.59
N ASP A 138 8.53 -3.03 -4.23
CA ASP A 138 9.33 -3.86 -5.15
C ASP A 138 10.01 -5.05 -4.47
N GLU A 139 10.56 -4.87 -3.25
CA GLU A 139 11.13 -5.95 -2.45
C GLU A 139 10.09 -7.00 -2.08
N LEU A 140 8.90 -6.57 -1.66
CA LEU A 140 7.79 -7.47 -1.36
C LEU A 140 7.40 -8.28 -2.59
N TRP A 141 7.18 -7.62 -3.73
CA TRP A 141 6.84 -8.30 -4.98
C TRP A 141 7.93 -9.25 -5.46
N THR A 142 9.19 -8.90 -5.26
CA THR A 142 10.35 -9.76 -5.57
C THR A 142 10.40 -10.97 -4.64
N ALA A 143 10.23 -10.79 -3.33
CA ALA A 143 10.21 -11.88 -2.37
C ALA A 143 9.07 -12.87 -2.66
N ILE A 144 7.89 -12.39 -3.04
CA ILE A 144 6.76 -13.22 -3.45
C ILE A 144 7.09 -14.01 -4.71
N ARG A 145 7.62 -13.34 -5.74
CA ARG A 145 7.96 -13.99 -7.02
C ARG A 145 9.05 -15.06 -6.86
N THR A 146 10.04 -14.78 -6.01
CA THR A 146 11.17 -15.69 -5.77
C THR A 146 10.77 -16.85 -4.85
N GLY A 147 9.92 -16.59 -3.85
CA GLY A 147 9.33 -17.63 -2.99
C GLY A 147 8.40 -18.59 -3.74
N TYR A 148 7.77 -18.15 -4.82
CA TYR A 148 6.96 -19.00 -5.70
C TYR A 148 7.77 -19.82 -6.72
N MET A 149 9.03 -19.49 -7.00
CA MET A 149 9.87 -20.21 -7.98
C MET A 149 10.75 -21.32 -7.37
N GLY A 150 10.67 -21.57 -6.06
CA GLY A 150 11.47 -22.58 -5.37
C GLY A 150 10.90 -24.01 -5.36
N HIS A 151 9.86 -24.31 -6.15
CA HIS A 151 9.16 -25.60 -6.01
C HIS A 151 8.78 -26.35 -7.29
N ASP A 152 9.40 -26.04 -8.44
CA ASP A 152 9.27 -26.87 -9.63
C ASP A 152 10.62 -27.47 -10.05
N ASP A 153 10.62 -28.81 -10.05
CA ASP A 153 11.46 -29.74 -10.82
C ASP A 153 12.90 -30.04 -10.38
N ASP A 154 13.04 -31.03 -9.49
CA ASP A 154 14.05 -32.09 -9.66
C ASP A 154 13.31 -33.41 -9.97
N PRO A 155 13.07 -33.75 -11.26
CA PRO A 155 12.58 -35.06 -11.62
C PRO A 155 13.75 -36.03 -11.51
N ALA A 156 13.67 -36.87 -10.47
CA ALA A 156 14.51 -38.03 -10.24
C ALA A 156 15.13 -38.61 -11.53
N GLU A 157 16.43 -38.38 -11.71
CA GLU A 157 17.26 -39.14 -12.63
C GLU A 157 17.64 -40.49 -11.99
N GLY A 158 17.30 -41.58 -12.69
CA GLY A 158 18.11 -42.81 -12.78
C GLY A 158 18.01 -43.84 -11.67
#